data_AF-A0A813T2J8-F1
#
_entry.id   AF-A0A813T2J8-F1
#
_cell.length_a   1.000
_cell.length_b   1.000
_cell.length_c   1.000
_cell.angle_alpha   90.00
_cell.angle_beta   90.00
_cell.angle_gamma   90.00
#
_symmetry.space_group_name_H-M   'P 1'
#
loop_
_entity.id
_entity.type
_entity.pdbx_description
1 polymer ?
#
loop_
_entity_poly.entity_id
_entity_poly.type
_entity_poly.pdbx_seq_one_letter_code
_entity_poly.pdbx_strand_id
1 'polypeptide(L)'
;MADACSNFTEQQWKPNICRECSRPKEQHQQREASNVVSSESNLSDQLERGKQDFIANTVVDTISFSPESKSVKEKVAHFEALIKKQARSKSYYERFPNILDVTNETRLEIKQAKEFTRSILQNLPSGNVQDRNTMCHIISNLLGNKDQQCLFYNSSIGINLHDASANLADLNSEDKPFILKLHSSKGLGKNNVKHEQDDSSLAQQLNDVIEQKQSHPVIEDICERLAKAHNVDKKDIKIISVYEGTFNVVYTIPNLKSVDNQSLLQLEKNLKNEFNEFRSIKIHPLLSCRPSFDISDFDERGNKTFPKYSSTHQIGPPKRTMPYIQPAGWTRYGLRVLGKYKDGDTWLDPFLHSANWYRAFHGTKNARPEDFGRSDGYIDGRNTPIDAMLNIHQNGFKKARFAVYGPGVYCSPDPQWLENSYYVATVEIDTKQGKKKYKCMLQIAANPDGVKFTSESDIWVVSNPEDIRPYGILIKEA
;
A
#
# COMPACT_ATOMS: atom_id res chain seq x y z
N MET A 1 39.26 -18.03 -45.05
CA MET A 1 38.69 -18.64 -43.83
C MET A 1 38.41 -17.55 -42.82
N ALA A 2 37.45 -16.70 -43.16
CA ALA A 2 36.90 -15.62 -42.38
C ALA A 2 35.42 -15.51 -42.77
N ASP A 3 34.62 -14.90 -41.89
CA ASP A 3 33.22 -14.53 -42.02
C ASP A 3 32.16 -15.58 -41.67
N ALA A 4 31.64 -15.45 -40.44
CA ALA A 4 30.23 -15.65 -40.13
C ALA A 4 29.88 -14.93 -38.80
N CYS A 5 29.82 -13.60 -38.81
CA CYS A 5 29.06 -12.85 -37.80
C CYS A 5 27.57 -12.90 -38.17
N SER A 6 26.82 -13.77 -37.49
CA SER A 6 25.36 -13.85 -37.62
C SER A 6 24.70 -12.78 -36.73
N ASN A 7 24.05 -11.82 -37.40
CA ASN A 7 23.11 -10.88 -36.80
C ASN A 7 21.92 -11.64 -36.20
N PHE A 8 21.85 -11.72 -34.86
CA PHE A 8 20.63 -12.10 -34.15
C PHE A 8 19.81 -10.84 -33.84
N THR A 9 18.83 -10.53 -34.70
CA THR A 9 17.78 -9.55 -34.39
C THR A 9 16.67 -10.22 -33.59
N GLU A 10 16.50 -9.82 -32.32
CA GLU A 10 15.47 -10.28 -31.39
C GLU A 10 14.09 -9.74 -31.82
N GLN A 11 13.41 -10.46 -32.72
CA GLN A 11 12.10 -10.12 -33.27
C GLN A 11 10.94 -10.85 -32.55
N GLN A 12 11.00 -10.96 -31.22
CA GLN A 12 9.98 -11.67 -30.42
C GLN A 12 9.20 -10.79 -29.41
N TRP A 13 9.07 -9.50 -29.69
CA TRP A 13 8.01 -8.66 -29.11
C TRP A 13 7.14 -8.09 -30.23
N LYS A 14 6.13 -8.86 -30.65
CA LYS A 14 4.97 -8.33 -31.36
C LYS A 14 3.72 -8.78 -30.60
N PRO A 15 2.95 -7.88 -29.98
CA PRO A 15 1.61 -8.22 -29.57
C PRO A 15 0.76 -8.48 -30.83
N ASN A 16 0.15 -9.66 -30.91
CA ASN A 16 -0.87 -9.95 -31.92
C ASN A 16 -2.09 -9.07 -31.64
N ILE A 17 -2.10 -7.86 -32.18
CA ILE A 17 -3.29 -7.01 -32.27
C ILE A 17 -4.00 -7.39 -33.57
N CYS A 18 -5.15 -8.04 -33.41
CA CYS A 18 -6.05 -8.42 -34.49
C CYS A 18 -6.49 -7.16 -35.26
N ARG A 19 -6.11 -7.06 -36.54
CA ARG A 19 -6.48 -5.97 -37.45
C ARG A 19 -7.70 -6.33 -38.29
N GLU A 20 -8.87 -6.43 -37.68
CA GLU A 20 -10.15 -6.37 -38.40
C GLU A 20 -11.23 -5.75 -37.51
N CYS A 21 -11.22 -4.42 -37.37
CA CYS A 21 -12.38 -3.59 -37.02
C CYS A 21 -11.95 -2.12 -37.00
N SER A 22 -11.90 -1.47 -38.17
CA SER A 22 -11.77 0.00 -38.23
C SER A 22 -12.44 0.54 -39.49
N ARG A 23 -13.68 1.02 -39.35
CA ARG A 23 -14.28 2.04 -40.21
C ARG A 23 -14.68 3.24 -39.32
N PRO A 24 -14.48 4.49 -39.75
CA PRO A 24 -14.56 5.64 -38.86
C PRO A 24 -15.99 6.22 -38.79
N LYS A 25 -16.42 6.57 -37.57
CA LYS A 25 -17.51 7.52 -37.29
C LYS A 25 -16.98 8.56 -36.29
N GLU A 26 -16.19 9.51 -36.77
CA GLU A 26 -15.77 10.66 -35.98
C GLU A 26 -16.01 11.93 -36.76
N GLN A 27 -17.18 12.56 -36.54
CA GLN A 27 -17.36 14.00 -36.74
C GLN A 27 -18.50 14.60 -35.90
N HIS A 28 -19.12 13.84 -34.98
CA HIS A 28 -20.23 14.34 -34.15
C HIS A 28 -19.94 14.47 -32.64
N GLN A 29 -18.80 13.96 -32.13
CA GLN A 29 -18.48 13.96 -30.68
C GLN A 29 -17.65 15.16 -30.18
N GLN A 30 -17.02 15.94 -31.05
CA GLN A 30 -16.19 17.09 -30.59
C GLN A 30 -17.02 18.31 -30.12
N ARG A 31 -18.32 18.38 -30.44
CA ARG A 31 -19.19 19.47 -29.96
C ARG A 31 -19.79 19.21 -28.58
N GLU A 32 -19.87 17.97 -28.11
CA GLU A 32 -20.40 17.66 -26.78
C GLU A 32 -19.34 17.74 -25.68
N ALA A 33 -18.09 17.33 -25.97
CA ALA A 33 -16.98 17.41 -24.99
C ALA A 33 -16.62 18.86 -24.59
N SER A 34 -16.80 19.82 -25.51
CA SER A 34 -16.48 21.24 -25.27
C SER A 34 -17.47 21.90 -24.30
N ASN A 35 -18.72 21.44 -24.26
CA ASN A 35 -19.74 21.97 -23.36
C ASN A 35 -19.64 21.39 -21.94
N VAL A 36 -19.21 20.13 -21.80
CA VAL A 36 -19.04 19.46 -20.49
C VAL A 36 -17.89 20.07 -19.68
N VAL A 37 -16.75 20.37 -20.31
CA VAL A 37 -15.58 20.97 -19.62
C VAL A 37 -15.87 22.39 -19.09
N SER A 38 -16.74 23.15 -19.78
CA SER A 38 -17.17 24.48 -19.32
C SER A 38 -18.13 24.44 -18.13
N SER A 39 -18.90 23.36 -17.98
CA SER A 39 -19.82 23.17 -16.85
C SER A 39 -19.12 22.65 -15.59
N GLU A 40 -18.07 21.83 -15.74
CA GLU A 40 -17.31 21.29 -14.61
C GLU A 40 -16.42 22.34 -13.93
N SER A 41 -15.83 23.26 -14.70
CA SER A 41 -15.05 24.38 -14.15
C SER A 41 -15.91 25.34 -13.32
N ASN A 42 -17.12 25.67 -13.79
CA ASN A 42 -18.08 26.47 -13.03
C ASN A 42 -18.56 25.77 -11.75
N LEU A 43 -18.71 24.44 -11.76
CA LEU A 43 -19.12 23.68 -10.57
C LEU A 43 -18.02 23.65 -9.50
N SER A 44 -16.75 23.52 -9.91
CA SER A 44 -15.59 23.57 -9.01
C SER A 44 -15.46 24.95 -8.34
N ASP A 45 -15.64 26.03 -9.10
CA ASP A 45 -15.55 27.40 -8.58
C ASP A 45 -16.73 27.80 -7.69
N GLN A 46 -17.90 27.18 -7.89
CA GLN A 46 -19.04 27.31 -6.99
C GLN A 46 -18.85 26.52 -5.69
N LEU A 47 -18.21 25.34 -5.76
CA LEU A 47 -17.88 24.52 -4.59
C LEU A 47 -16.80 25.18 -3.73
N GLU A 48 -15.80 25.81 -4.35
CA GLU A 48 -14.76 26.60 -3.66
C GLU A 48 -15.35 27.84 -2.97
N ARG A 49 -16.23 28.60 -3.66
CA ARG A 49 -16.93 29.74 -3.06
C ARG A 49 -17.84 29.34 -1.91
N GLY A 50 -18.62 28.26 -2.09
CA GLY A 50 -19.46 27.72 -1.02
C GLY A 50 -18.67 27.27 0.22
N LYS A 51 -17.44 26.75 0.03
CA LYS A 51 -16.53 26.43 1.15
C LYS A 51 -16.02 27.68 1.85
N GLN A 52 -15.65 28.73 1.10
CA GLN A 52 -15.16 29.98 1.67
C GLN A 52 -16.25 30.70 2.48
N ASP A 53 -17.49 30.74 1.97
CA ASP A 53 -18.63 31.35 2.66
C ASP A 53 -19.04 30.54 3.91
N PHE A 54 -18.98 29.21 3.84
CA PHE A 54 -19.26 28.34 4.98
C PHE A 54 -18.19 28.51 6.10
N ILE A 55 -16.91 28.58 5.73
CA ILE A 55 -15.82 28.85 6.68
C ILE A 55 -15.96 30.24 7.28
N ALA A 56 -16.27 31.26 6.47
CA ALA A 56 -16.45 32.63 6.95
C ALA A 56 -17.60 32.75 7.96
N ASN A 57 -18.75 32.13 7.69
CA ASN A 57 -19.92 32.19 8.58
C ASN A 57 -19.73 31.37 9.86
N THR A 58 -19.10 30.19 9.78
CA THR A 58 -18.81 29.34 10.95
C THR A 58 -17.78 29.98 11.89
N VAL A 59 -16.79 30.68 11.33
CA VAL A 59 -15.76 31.38 12.12
C VAL A 59 -16.34 32.62 12.83
N VAL A 60 -17.37 33.26 12.27
CA VAL A 60 -18.00 34.46 12.86
C VAL A 60 -18.88 34.12 14.07
N ASP A 61 -19.61 33.00 14.04
CA ASP A 61 -20.53 32.65 15.13
C ASP A 61 -19.84 32.03 16.37
N THR A 62 -18.61 31.53 16.22
CA THR A 62 -17.92 30.76 17.28
C THR A 62 -16.91 31.58 18.11
N ILE A 63 -16.60 32.82 17.72
CA ILE A 63 -15.48 33.58 18.31
C ILE A 63 -15.96 34.92 18.89
N SER A 64 -16.21 34.97 20.20
CA SER A 64 -16.29 36.25 20.91
C SER A 64 -14.89 36.85 21.01
N PHE A 65 -14.69 38.00 20.37
CA PHE A 65 -13.37 38.64 20.27
C PHE A 65 -13.00 39.36 21.56
N SER A 66 -12.02 38.80 22.29
CA SER A 66 -11.18 39.55 23.22
C SER A 66 -10.01 40.22 22.45
N PRO A 67 -9.65 41.48 22.75
CA PRO A 67 -8.68 42.26 21.97
C PRO A 67 -7.22 41.75 21.99
N GLU A 68 -6.89 40.74 22.79
CA GLU A 68 -5.51 40.27 22.98
C GLU A 68 -5.10 39.09 22.10
N SER A 69 -5.92 38.67 21.13
CA SER A 69 -5.67 37.42 20.41
C SER A 69 -4.79 37.57 19.17
N LYS A 70 -3.81 36.65 19.04
CA LYS A 70 -3.12 36.25 17.79
C LYS A 70 -3.95 36.57 16.53
N SER A 71 -3.28 37.09 15.48
CA SER A 71 -3.98 37.62 14.30
C SER A 71 -5.00 36.60 13.76
N VAL A 72 -6.20 37.06 13.38
CA VAL A 72 -7.29 36.23 12.83
C VAL A 72 -6.79 35.25 11.76
N LYS A 73 -5.80 35.68 10.97
CA LYS A 73 -5.13 34.87 9.95
C LYS A 73 -4.46 33.59 10.49
N GLU A 74 -3.85 33.65 11.67
CA GLU A 74 -3.23 32.46 12.30
C GLU A 74 -4.29 31.47 12.78
N LYS A 75 -5.41 31.96 13.33
CA LYS A 75 -6.53 31.11 13.76
C LYS A 75 -7.18 30.39 12.58
N VAL A 76 -7.40 31.11 11.47
CA VAL A 76 -7.95 30.53 10.23
C VAL A 76 -7.00 29.48 9.65
N ALA A 77 -5.70 29.78 9.52
CA ALA A 77 -4.71 28.83 9.01
C ALA A 77 -4.61 27.56 9.88
N HIS A 78 -4.69 27.72 11.21
CA HIS A 78 -4.72 26.59 12.14
C HIS A 78 -5.98 25.72 11.94
N PHE A 79 -7.15 26.34 11.81
CA PHE A 79 -8.41 25.65 11.57
C PHE A 79 -8.42 24.91 10.22
N GLU A 80 -7.93 25.52 9.14
CA GLU A 80 -7.78 24.87 7.83
C GLU A 80 -6.84 23.65 7.90
N ALA A 81 -5.72 23.78 8.62
CA ALA A 81 -4.80 22.67 8.84
C ALA A 81 -5.45 21.52 9.61
N LEU A 82 -6.29 21.83 10.61
CA LEU A 82 -7.05 20.86 11.38
C LEU A 82 -8.06 20.11 10.50
N ILE A 83 -8.87 20.83 9.70
CA ILE A 83 -9.83 20.22 8.75
C ILE A 83 -9.09 19.29 7.78
N LYS A 84 -7.96 19.73 7.23
CA LYS A 84 -7.17 18.93 6.30
C LYS A 84 -6.59 17.68 6.97
N LYS A 85 -6.15 17.79 8.23
CA LYS A 85 -5.70 16.66 9.06
C LYS A 85 -6.83 15.65 9.27
N GLN A 86 -8.02 16.11 9.67
CA GLN A 86 -9.20 15.26 9.87
C GLN A 86 -9.65 14.56 8.58
N ALA A 87 -9.70 15.28 7.46
CA ALA A 87 -10.08 14.72 6.16
C ALA A 87 -9.12 13.59 5.72
N ARG A 88 -7.81 13.77 5.95
CA ARG A 88 -6.78 12.75 5.68
C ARG A 88 -6.97 11.52 6.57
N SER A 89 -7.13 11.72 7.89
CA SER A 89 -7.37 10.62 8.84
C SER A 89 -8.64 9.84 8.48
N LYS A 90 -9.73 10.55 8.18
CA LYS A 90 -10.99 9.93 7.73
C LYS A 90 -10.79 9.11 6.45
N SER A 91 -10.17 9.69 5.42
CA SER A 91 -9.89 8.97 4.17
C SER A 91 -9.02 7.73 4.40
N TYR A 92 -8.04 7.82 5.30
CA TYR A 92 -7.18 6.69 5.66
C TYR A 92 -7.97 5.56 6.34
N TYR A 93 -8.65 5.87 7.45
CA TYR A 93 -9.32 4.88 8.31
C TYR A 93 -10.62 4.33 7.71
N GLU A 94 -11.31 5.07 6.84
CA GLU A 94 -12.52 4.58 6.20
C GLU A 94 -12.26 3.40 5.26
N ARG A 95 -11.01 3.18 4.84
CA ARG A 95 -10.61 2.01 4.05
C ARG A 95 -10.49 0.74 4.88
N PHE A 96 -10.58 0.82 6.22
CA PHE A 96 -10.46 -0.34 7.08
C PHE A 96 -11.75 -1.17 7.02
N PRO A 97 -11.64 -2.51 7.04
CA PRO A 97 -12.80 -3.38 6.99
C PRO A 97 -13.55 -3.39 8.32
N ASN A 98 -14.86 -3.66 8.31
CA ASN A 98 -15.60 -3.89 9.54
C ASN A 98 -15.25 -5.27 10.11
N ILE A 99 -15.39 -5.43 11.44
CA ILE A 99 -15.20 -6.73 12.10
C ILE A 99 -16.07 -7.82 11.45
N LEU A 100 -17.34 -7.53 11.15
CA LEU A 100 -18.22 -8.49 10.48
C LEU A 100 -17.71 -8.91 9.09
N ASP A 101 -17.10 -8.00 8.35
CA ASP A 101 -16.63 -8.28 6.99
C ASP A 101 -15.44 -9.24 7.01
N VAL A 102 -14.60 -9.17 8.06
CA VAL A 102 -13.39 -9.97 8.22
C VAL A 102 -13.62 -11.29 8.96
N THR A 103 -14.58 -11.34 9.89
CA THR A 103 -14.89 -12.57 10.64
C THR A 103 -15.88 -13.47 9.92
N ASN A 104 -16.59 -12.96 8.91
CA ASN A 104 -17.57 -13.75 8.16
C ASN A 104 -16.90 -14.77 7.21
N GLU A 105 -16.44 -15.89 7.78
CA GLU A 105 -15.88 -17.01 7.02
C GLU A 105 -16.89 -17.71 6.11
N THR A 106 -18.18 -17.37 6.23
CA THR A 106 -19.22 -17.95 5.38
C THR A 106 -19.29 -17.31 4.00
N ARG A 107 -18.69 -16.11 3.83
CA ARG A 107 -18.58 -15.40 2.55
C ARG A 107 -17.99 -16.32 1.49
N LEU A 108 -18.66 -16.39 0.34
CA LEU A 108 -18.29 -17.27 -0.75
C LEU A 108 -16.87 -16.98 -1.24
N GLU A 109 -16.49 -15.71 -1.31
CA GLU A 109 -15.18 -15.23 -1.75
C GLU A 109 -14.05 -15.70 -0.83
N ILE A 110 -14.29 -15.70 0.50
CA ILE A 110 -13.31 -16.17 1.49
C ILE A 110 -13.17 -17.68 1.40
N LYS A 111 -14.28 -18.42 1.23
CA LYS A 111 -14.25 -19.88 1.02
C LYS A 111 -13.46 -20.24 -0.24
N GLN A 112 -13.78 -19.58 -1.36
CA GLN A 112 -13.08 -19.77 -2.63
C GLN A 112 -11.59 -19.47 -2.52
N ALA A 113 -11.21 -18.37 -1.86
CA ALA A 113 -9.81 -18.04 -1.63
C ALA A 113 -9.10 -19.05 -0.71
N LYS A 114 -9.76 -19.55 0.34
CA LYS A 114 -9.22 -20.60 1.21
C LYS A 114 -9.01 -21.91 0.46
N GLU A 115 -9.97 -22.30 -0.37
CA GLU A 115 -9.88 -23.50 -1.22
C GLU A 115 -8.77 -23.36 -2.28
N PHE A 116 -8.67 -22.20 -2.93
CA PHE A 116 -7.61 -21.90 -3.88
C PHE A 116 -6.23 -21.88 -3.21
N THR A 117 -6.12 -21.25 -2.05
CA THR A 117 -4.88 -21.27 -1.26
C THR A 117 -4.49 -22.69 -0.87
N ARG A 118 -5.46 -23.50 -0.42
CA ARG A 118 -5.24 -24.91 -0.09
C ARG A 118 -4.80 -25.70 -1.32
N SER A 119 -5.41 -25.50 -2.48
CA SER A 119 -5.05 -26.23 -3.70
C SER A 119 -3.59 -25.98 -4.12
N ILE A 120 -3.06 -24.79 -3.83
CA ILE A 120 -1.66 -24.43 -4.01
C ILE A 120 -0.80 -25.06 -2.89
N LEU A 121 -1.08 -24.72 -1.63
CA LEU A 121 -0.16 -24.92 -0.49
C LEU A 121 -0.27 -26.29 0.20
N GLN A 122 -1.26 -27.11 -0.12
CA GLN A 122 -1.42 -28.44 0.50
C GLN A 122 -0.31 -29.43 0.12
N ASN A 123 0.34 -29.21 -1.03
CA ASN A 123 1.36 -30.10 -1.56
C ASN A 123 2.69 -29.36 -1.64
N LEU A 124 3.77 -30.02 -1.24
CA LEU A 124 5.12 -29.48 -1.42
C LEU A 124 5.34 -29.09 -2.90
N PRO A 125 5.95 -27.93 -3.18
CA PRO A 125 6.23 -27.48 -4.54
C PRO A 125 7.35 -28.32 -5.17
N SER A 126 7.46 -28.24 -6.50
CA SER A 126 8.52 -28.94 -7.24
C SER A 126 9.93 -28.49 -6.86
N GLY A 127 10.06 -27.24 -6.43
CA GLY A 127 11.33 -26.58 -6.19
C GLY A 127 12.00 -26.04 -7.45
N ASN A 128 11.28 -26.05 -8.59
CA ASN A 128 11.70 -25.38 -9.82
C ASN A 128 11.18 -23.94 -9.82
N VAL A 129 12.08 -22.96 -9.98
CA VAL A 129 11.74 -21.52 -10.03
C VAL A 129 10.89 -21.10 -11.25
N GLN A 130 10.63 -22.01 -12.19
CA GLN A 130 9.71 -21.78 -13.31
C GLN A 130 8.28 -22.26 -12.99
N ASP A 131 8.13 -23.13 -12.00
CA ASP A 131 6.83 -23.63 -11.56
C ASP A 131 6.12 -22.56 -10.73
N ARG A 132 4.95 -22.13 -11.19
CA ARG A 132 4.10 -21.16 -10.49
C ARG A 132 3.80 -21.58 -9.06
N ASN A 133 3.63 -22.88 -8.80
CA ASN A 133 3.38 -23.36 -7.46
C ASN A 133 4.59 -23.13 -6.52
N THR A 134 5.82 -23.33 -7.02
CA THR A 134 7.04 -22.97 -6.27
C THR A 134 7.07 -21.49 -5.95
N MET A 135 6.73 -20.63 -6.92
CA MET A 135 6.65 -19.18 -6.68
C MET A 135 5.58 -18.82 -5.64
N CYS A 136 4.39 -19.43 -5.68
CA CYS A 136 3.38 -19.19 -4.65
C CYS A 136 3.84 -19.66 -3.27
N HIS A 137 4.55 -20.77 -3.15
CA HIS A 137 5.11 -21.21 -1.86
C HIS A 137 6.20 -20.28 -1.36
N ILE A 138 7.02 -19.76 -2.27
CA ILE A 138 7.97 -18.69 -1.97
C ILE A 138 7.16 -17.51 -1.41
N ILE A 139 6.25 -16.91 -2.18
CA ILE A 139 5.42 -15.78 -1.73
C ILE A 139 4.67 -16.06 -0.42
N SER A 140 4.11 -17.25 -0.23
CA SER A 140 3.41 -17.58 1.01
C SER A 140 4.33 -17.62 2.22
N ASN A 141 5.56 -18.14 2.08
CA ASN A 141 6.55 -18.10 3.15
C ASN A 141 7.11 -16.69 3.35
N LEU A 142 7.11 -15.88 2.28
CA LEU A 142 7.53 -14.49 2.34
C LEU A 142 6.50 -13.62 3.07
N LEU A 143 5.20 -13.86 2.88
CA LEU A 143 4.10 -13.05 3.42
C LEU A 143 3.51 -13.61 4.72
N GLY A 144 3.53 -14.93 4.90
CA GLY A 144 3.00 -15.58 6.09
C GLY A 144 3.92 -15.45 7.29
N ASN A 145 3.36 -15.54 8.48
CA ASN A 145 4.10 -15.81 9.71
C ASN A 145 3.67 -17.17 10.27
N LYS A 146 4.32 -17.63 11.36
CA LYS A 146 4.01 -18.94 11.97
C LYS A 146 2.54 -19.11 12.36
N ASP A 147 1.85 -18.00 12.62
CA ASP A 147 0.49 -17.99 13.16
C ASP A 147 -0.57 -17.66 12.08
N GLN A 148 -0.15 -17.18 10.90
CA GLN A 148 -1.03 -16.72 9.83
C GLN A 148 -0.45 -17.05 8.44
N GLN A 149 -1.04 -18.05 7.78
CA GLN A 149 -0.74 -18.39 6.39
C GLN A 149 -1.34 -17.35 5.43
N CYS A 150 -0.58 -16.96 4.40
CA CYS A 150 -1.03 -16.09 3.33
C CYS A 150 -2.23 -16.70 2.59
N LEU A 151 -3.22 -15.86 2.26
CA LEU A 151 -4.39 -16.23 1.48
C LEU A 151 -4.23 -15.75 0.03
N PHE A 152 -4.09 -16.69 -0.90
CA PHE A 152 -4.15 -16.39 -2.32
C PHE A 152 -5.59 -16.24 -2.79
N TYR A 153 -5.82 -15.24 -3.63
CA TYR A 153 -7.07 -15.08 -4.36
C TYR A 153 -6.78 -14.62 -5.79
N ASN A 154 -7.83 -14.53 -6.60
CA ASN A 154 -7.72 -14.11 -7.99
C ASN A 154 -8.85 -13.13 -8.31
N SER A 155 -8.55 -11.83 -8.36
CA SER A 155 -9.58 -10.83 -8.66
C SER A 155 -10.10 -10.89 -10.09
N SER A 156 -9.34 -11.47 -11.03
CA SER A 156 -9.77 -11.60 -12.43
C SER A 156 -11.01 -12.51 -12.61
N ILE A 157 -11.32 -13.35 -11.61
CA ILE A 157 -12.53 -14.19 -11.58
C ILE A 157 -13.62 -13.63 -10.64
N GLY A 158 -13.51 -12.36 -10.26
CA GLY A 158 -14.51 -11.65 -9.46
C GLY A 158 -14.37 -11.82 -7.94
N ILE A 159 -13.30 -12.47 -7.46
CA ILE A 159 -13.04 -12.57 -6.01
C ILE A 159 -12.47 -11.24 -5.52
N ASN A 160 -13.25 -10.53 -4.70
CA ASN A 160 -12.82 -9.31 -4.05
C ASN A 160 -12.61 -9.56 -2.55
N LEU A 161 -11.35 -9.63 -2.15
CA LEU A 161 -10.97 -9.64 -0.74
C LEU A 161 -10.46 -8.26 -0.35
N HIS A 162 -10.67 -7.91 0.92
CA HIS A 162 -10.00 -6.74 1.47
C HIS A 162 -8.49 -6.95 1.36
N ASP A 163 -7.84 -6.03 0.66
CA ASP A 163 -6.41 -6.09 0.47
C ASP A 163 -5.70 -5.56 1.72
N ALA A 164 -5.34 -6.49 2.60
CA ALA A 164 -4.54 -6.19 3.77
C ALA A 164 -3.09 -5.84 3.39
N SER A 165 -2.66 -6.09 2.14
CA SER A 165 -1.27 -5.95 1.77
C SER A 165 -0.77 -4.50 1.74
N ALA A 166 -1.67 -3.56 1.45
CA ALA A 166 -1.40 -2.12 1.60
C ALA A 166 -1.05 -1.71 3.03
N ASN A 167 -1.41 -2.54 4.01
CA ASN A 167 -1.18 -2.32 5.44
C ASN A 167 -0.11 -3.28 5.99
N LEU A 168 0.60 -4.09 5.19
CA LEU A 168 1.72 -4.94 5.68
C LEU A 168 2.80 -4.14 6.39
N ALA A 169 2.98 -2.89 5.96
CA ALA A 169 3.80 -1.92 6.65
C ALA A 169 3.41 -1.76 8.13
N ASP A 170 2.22 -2.20 8.56
CA ASP A 170 1.69 -2.12 9.92
C ASP A 170 1.77 -3.44 10.72
N LEU A 171 2.34 -4.53 10.19
CA LEU A 171 2.32 -5.88 10.82
C LEU A 171 2.88 -5.93 12.24
N ASN A 172 3.97 -5.22 12.47
CA ASN A 172 4.64 -5.14 13.76
C ASN A 172 4.24 -3.90 14.57
N SER A 173 3.07 -3.28 14.28
CA SER A 173 2.65 -2.05 14.98
C SER A 173 2.16 -2.48 16.33
N GLU A 174 2.61 -1.80 17.38
CA GLU A 174 1.90 -1.83 18.65
C GLU A 174 0.59 -1.04 18.53
N ASP A 175 0.58 -0.03 17.65
CA ASP A 175 -0.57 0.82 17.37
C ASP A 175 -1.34 0.29 16.14
N LYS A 176 -2.07 -0.82 16.30
CA LYS A 176 -3.05 -1.30 15.29
C LYS A 176 -4.43 -0.81 15.68
N PRO A 177 -4.98 0.23 15.02
CA PRO A 177 -6.16 0.88 15.53
C PRO A 177 -7.46 0.14 15.20
N PHE A 178 -8.41 0.31 16.10
CA PHE A 178 -9.83 0.12 15.88
C PHE A 178 -10.49 1.47 15.62
N ILE A 179 -11.61 1.44 14.91
CA ILE A 179 -12.45 2.61 14.69
C ILE A 179 -13.86 2.26 15.14
N LEU A 180 -14.23 2.73 16.32
CA LEU A 180 -15.60 2.67 16.80
C LEU A 180 -16.40 3.77 16.09
N LYS A 181 -17.42 3.38 15.33
CA LYS A 181 -18.35 4.31 14.67
C LYS A 181 -19.63 4.35 15.47
N LEU A 182 -20.02 5.55 15.89
CA LEU A 182 -21.29 5.81 16.56
C LEU A 182 -22.21 6.64 15.68
N HIS A 183 -23.53 6.51 15.87
CA HIS A 183 -24.52 7.34 15.19
C HIS A 183 -24.39 8.82 15.58
N SER A 184 -24.08 9.10 16.85
CA SER A 184 -23.81 10.43 17.39
C SER A 184 -22.94 10.35 18.65
N SER A 185 -22.51 11.49 19.21
CA SER A 185 -21.84 11.53 20.52
C SER A 185 -22.80 11.42 21.71
N LYS A 186 -24.10 11.22 21.47
CA LYS A 186 -25.14 11.24 22.48
C LYS A 186 -24.92 10.16 23.54
N GLY A 187 -25.05 10.55 24.81
CA GLY A 187 -24.91 9.63 25.95
C GLY A 187 -23.47 9.30 26.30
N LEU A 188 -22.48 9.99 25.74
CA LEU A 188 -21.09 9.96 26.18
C LEU A 188 -20.84 11.00 27.29
N GLY A 189 -19.96 10.65 28.23
CA GLY A 189 -19.59 11.48 29.39
C GLY A 189 -20.44 11.19 30.63
N LYS A 190 -19.80 11.20 31.81
CA LYS A 190 -20.51 11.04 33.09
C LYS A 190 -21.41 12.25 33.35
N ASN A 191 -22.64 12.01 33.84
CA ASN A 191 -23.67 13.00 34.19
C ASN A 191 -24.48 13.64 33.06
N ASN A 192 -24.57 13.03 31.87
CA ASN A 192 -25.30 13.62 30.74
C ASN A 192 -24.92 15.10 30.56
N VAL A 193 -23.62 15.37 30.39
CA VAL A 193 -23.18 16.70 29.96
C VAL A 193 -24.07 17.03 28.77
N LYS A 194 -24.96 18.03 28.94
CA LYS A 194 -25.84 18.46 27.87
C LYS A 194 -24.93 19.10 26.85
N HIS A 195 -24.44 18.27 25.94
CA HIS A 195 -23.77 18.75 24.75
C HIS A 195 -24.87 19.35 23.88
N GLU A 196 -25.17 20.62 24.13
CA GLU A 196 -25.88 21.48 23.17
C GLU A 196 -24.98 21.78 21.96
N GLN A 197 -23.70 21.42 22.04
CA GLN A 197 -22.73 21.48 20.96
C GLN A 197 -22.95 20.33 19.96
N ASP A 198 -22.78 20.64 18.68
CA ASP A 198 -22.76 19.64 17.63
C ASP A 198 -21.56 18.68 17.77
N ASP A 199 -21.68 17.50 17.14
CA ASP A 199 -20.65 16.45 17.14
C ASP A 199 -19.30 16.95 16.59
N SER A 200 -19.30 17.95 15.70
CA SER A 200 -18.09 18.51 15.08
C SER A 200 -17.27 19.30 16.09
N SER A 201 -17.92 20.20 16.82
CA SER A 201 -17.33 20.99 17.91
C SER A 201 -16.78 20.08 19.00
N LEU A 202 -17.52 19.04 19.38
CA LEU A 202 -17.04 18.08 20.37
C LEU A 202 -15.84 17.29 19.83
N ALA A 203 -15.88 16.78 18.60
CA ALA A 203 -14.76 16.05 18.01
C ALA A 203 -13.49 16.93 17.95
N GLN A 204 -13.63 18.21 17.60
CA GLN A 204 -12.52 19.17 17.64
C GLN A 204 -11.97 19.33 19.05
N GLN A 205 -12.82 19.62 20.04
CA GLN A 205 -12.41 19.75 21.44
C GLN A 205 -11.68 18.50 21.94
N LEU A 206 -12.18 17.31 21.63
CA LEU A 206 -11.57 16.05 22.05
C LEU A 206 -10.19 15.84 21.40
N ASN A 207 -10.02 16.19 20.12
CA ASN A 207 -8.71 16.10 19.48
C ASN A 207 -7.69 17.05 20.13
N ASP A 208 -8.10 18.26 20.50
CA ASP A 208 -7.22 19.23 21.18
C ASP A 208 -6.78 18.67 22.54
N VAL A 209 -7.70 18.05 23.29
CA VAL A 209 -7.40 17.40 24.57
C VAL A 209 -6.46 16.20 24.38
N ILE A 210 -6.69 15.37 23.34
CA ILE A 210 -5.82 14.23 23.01
C ILE A 210 -4.39 14.71 22.67
N GLU A 211 -4.25 15.74 21.84
CA GLU A 211 -2.96 16.29 21.43
C GLU A 211 -2.21 16.90 22.61
N GLN A 212 -2.93 17.55 23.52
CA GLN A 212 -2.38 18.12 24.76
C GLN A 212 -2.19 17.09 25.89
N LYS A 213 -2.60 15.83 25.68
CA LYS A 213 -2.58 14.75 26.68
C LYS A 213 -3.29 15.12 27.99
N GLN A 214 -4.39 15.86 27.88
CA GLN A 214 -5.22 16.25 29.02
C GLN A 214 -6.34 15.23 29.26
N SER A 215 -6.98 15.29 30.44
CA SER A 215 -8.16 14.49 30.74
C SER A 215 -9.42 15.21 30.26
N HIS A 216 -10.40 14.43 29.81
CA HIS A 216 -11.72 14.93 29.45
C HIS A 216 -12.80 13.91 29.84
N PRO A 217 -13.92 14.31 30.47
CA PRO A 217 -14.94 13.37 30.95
C PRO A 217 -15.47 12.41 29.89
N VAL A 218 -15.62 12.88 28.65
CA VAL A 218 -16.04 12.04 27.52
C VAL A 218 -14.95 11.03 27.12
N ILE A 219 -13.68 11.42 27.12
CA ILE A 219 -12.58 10.48 26.83
C ILE A 219 -12.50 9.40 27.90
N GLU A 220 -12.60 9.80 29.18
CA GLU A 220 -12.58 8.86 30.30
C GLU A 220 -13.72 7.84 30.23
N ASP A 221 -14.94 8.30 29.92
CA ASP A 221 -16.11 7.43 29.73
C ASP A 221 -15.94 6.48 28.53
N ILE A 222 -15.47 7.00 27.38
CA ILE A 222 -15.16 6.18 26.21
C ILE A 222 -14.12 5.10 26.57
N CYS A 223 -13.01 5.48 27.23
CA CYS A 223 -11.97 4.54 27.63
C CYS A 223 -12.50 3.48 28.60
N GLU A 224 -13.32 3.84 29.57
CA GLU A 224 -13.92 2.91 30.54
C GLU A 224 -14.83 1.87 29.84
N ARG A 225 -15.69 2.33 28.91
CA ARG A 225 -16.56 1.46 28.13
C ARG A 225 -15.79 0.57 27.15
N LEU A 226 -14.79 1.13 26.46
CA LEU A 226 -13.91 0.35 25.58
C LEU A 226 -13.16 -0.71 26.38
N ALA A 227 -12.60 -0.37 27.53
CA ALA A 227 -11.88 -1.30 28.40
C ALA A 227 -12.78 -2.46 28.84
N LYS A 228 -14.03 -2.17 29.24
CA LYS A 228 -15.03 -3.19 29.55
C LYS A 228 -15.39 -4.05 28.34
N ALA A 229 -15.56 -3.44 27.17
CA ALA A 229 -15.90 -4.17 25.95
C ALA A 229 -14.79 -5.13 25.48
N HIS A 230 -13.53 -4.71 25.64
CA HIS A 230 -12.33 -5.50 25.32
C HIS A 230 -11.88 -6.43 26.46
N ASN A 231 -12.45 -6.28 27.66
CA ASN A 231 -12.02 -6.96 28.88
C ASN A 231 -10.52 -6.74 29.19
N VAL A 232 -10.09 -5.47 29.15
CA VAL A 232 -8.72 -5.02 29.45
C VAL A 232 -8.74 -3.91 30.50
N ASP A 233 -7.58 -3.53 31.03
CA ASP A 233 -7.49 -2.38 31.93
C ASP A 233 -7.70 -1.07 31.15
N LYS A 234 -8.36 -0.09 31.77
CA LYS A 234 -8.61 1.23 31.16
C LYS A 234 -7.34 1.92 30.65
N LYS A 235 -6.23 1.77 31.38
CA LYS A 235 -4.93 2.36 31.04
C LYS A 235 -4.35 1.82 29.72
N ASP A 236 -4.83 0.66 29.26
CA ASP A 236 -4.36 0.01 28.04
C ASP A 236 -5.15 0.51 26.82
N ILE A 237 -6.20 1.32 27.01
CA ILE A 237 -6.91 1.98 25.91
C ILE A 237 -6.26 3.33 25.60
N LYS A 238 -5.77 3.49 24.37
CA LYS A 238 -5.21 4.76 23.88
C LYS A 238 -6.08 5.31 22.75
N ILE A 239 -6.78 6.42 23.01
CA ILE A 239 -7.49 7.16 21.97
C ILE A 239 -6.47 7.94 21.13
N ILE A 240 -6.53 7.79 19.81
CA ILE A 240 -5.62 8.40 18.85
C ILE A 240 -6.23 9.68 18.27
N SER A 241 -7.50 9.63 17.87
CA SER A 241 -8.22 10.78 17.31
C SER A 241 -9.73 10.55 17.28
N VAL A 242 -10.48 11.63 17.09
CA VAL A 242 -11.94 11.62 16.87
C VAL A 242 -12.24 12.40 15.58
N TYR A 243 -13.18 11.96 14.74
CA TYR A 243 -13.56 12.74 13.54
C TYR A 243 -15.01 12.53 13.11
N GLU A 244 -15.51 13.49 12.33
CA GLU A 244 -16.93 13.68 11.99
C GLU A 244 -17.41 12.94 10.72
N GLY A 245 -18.74 12.89 10.54
CA GLY A 245 -19.52 12.23 9.48
C GLY A 245 -20.43 11.14 10.06
N THR A 246 -19.84 10.34 10.94
CA THR A 246 -20.42 9.63 12.08
C THR A 246 -19.52 9.99 13.26
N PHE A 247 -19.94 9.89 14.51
CA PHE A 247 -19.00 10.14 15.60
C PHE A 247 -18.00 8.97 15.66
N ASN A 248 -16.79 9.17 15.13
CA ASN A 248 -15.80 8.10 14.97
C ASN A 248 -14.68 8.26 15.98
N VAL A 249 -14.43 7.22 16.77
CA VAL A 249 -13.34 7.16 17.74
C VAL A 249 -12.28 6.19 17.24
N VAL A 250 -11.09 6.70 16.95
CA VAL A 250 -9.91 5.88 16.60
C VAL A 250 -9.13 5.60 17.87
N TYR A 251 -8.90 4.34 18.17
CA TYR A 251 -8.18 3.93 19.37
C TYR A 251 -7.34 2.68 19.12
N THR A 252 -6.37 2.43 19.99
CA THR A 252 -5.54 1.22 19.95
C THR A 252 -5.41 0.64 21.36
N ILE A 253 -5.01 -0.63 21.40
CA ILE A 253 -4.68 -1.36 22.61
C ILE A 253 -3.23 -1.83 22.44
N PRO A 254 -2.25 -1.19 23.07
CA PRO A 254 -0.86 -1.56 22.92
C PRO A 254 -0.65 -3.04 23.27
N ASN A 255 0.24 -3.72 22.53
CA ASN A 255 0.57 -5.12 22.73
C ASN A 255 -0.61 -6.10 22.55
N LEU A 256 -1.73 -5.67 21.92
CA LEU A 256 -2.79 -6.59 21.56
C LEU A 256 -2.26 -7.64 20.57
N LYS A 257 -2.24 -8.89 21.01
CA LYS A 257 -1.88 -10.04 20.15
C LYS A 257 -2.95 -10.21 19.06
N SER A 258 -2.64 -11.04 18.06
CA SER A 258 -3.63 -11.43 17.04
C SER A 258 -4.93 -11.89 17.71
N VAL A 259 -6.05 -11.33 17.29
CA VAL A 259 -7.36 -11.62 17.86
C VAL A 259 -8.04 -12.66 16.97
N ASP A 260 -8.52 -13.76 17.54
CA ASP A 260 -9.26 -14.75 16.78
C ASP A 260 -10.67 -14.25 16.41
N ASN A 261 -11.31 -14.91 15.44
CA ASN A 261 -12.62 -14.50 14.93
C ASN A 261 -13.73 -14.52 15.99
N GLN A 262 -13.70 -15.45 16.95
CA GLN A 262 -14.71 -15.52 18.01
C GLN A 262 -14.57 -14.35 18.97
N SER A 263 -13.34 -14.03 19.36
CA SER A 263 -13.02 -12.87 20.19
C SER A 263 -13.47 -11.55 19.54
N LEU A 264 -13.30 -11.41 18.22
CA LEU A 264 -13.79 -10.23 17.48
C LEU A 264 -15.32 -10.14 17.41
N LEU A 265 -16.02 -11.25 17.17
CA LEU A 265 -17.49 -11.30 17.20
C LEU A 265 -18.03 -10.96 18.59
N GLN A 266 -17.39 -11.46 19.64
CA GLN A 266 -17.75 -11.14 21.02
C GLN A 266 -17.49 -9.66 21.35
N LEU A 267 -16.38 -9.10 20.88
CA LEU A 267 -16.07 -7.67 21.03
C LEU A 267 -17.19 -6.80 20.42
N GLU A 268 -17.65 -7.10 19.21
CA GLU A 268 -18.73 -6.33 18.59
C GLU A 268 -20.02 -6.38 19.43
N LYS A 269 -20.37 -7.56 19.96
CA LYS A 269 -21.52 -7.73 20.86
C LYS A 269 -21.34 -6.90 22.13
N ASN A 270 -20.15 -6.90 22.73
CA ASN A 270 -19.87 -6.12 23.92
C ASN A 270 -19.98 -4.62 23.64
N LEU A 271 -19.44 -4.14 22.51
CA LEU A 271 -19.54 -2.73 22.11
C LEU A 271 -20.98 -2.27 21.90
N LYS A 272 -21.84 -3.12 21.32
CA LYS A 272 -23.29 -2.84 21.22
C LYS A 272 -23.95 -2.67 22.59
N ASN A 273 -23.48 -3.38 23.61
CA ASN A 273 -24.01 -3.27 24.97
C ASN A 273 -23.49 -2.03 25.69
N GLU A 274 -22.22 -1.66 25.48
CA GLU A 274 -21.60 -0.51 26.15
C GLU A 274 -21.93 0.85 25.49
N PHE A 275 -22.24 0.85 24.19
CA PHE A 275 -22.51 2.05 23.42
C PHE A 275 -23.89 1.99 22.74
N ASN A 276 -24.87 2.70 23.30
CA ASN A 276 -26.23 2.76 22.75
C ASN A 276 -26.29 3.29 21.32
N GLU A 277 -25.36 4.18 20.96
CA GLU A 277 -25.23 4.75 19.61
C GLU A 277 -24.32 3.91 18.71
N PHE A 278 -23.95 2.68 19.10
CA PHE A 278 -23.08 1.81 18.31
C PHE A 278 -23.62 1.61 16.90
N ARG A 279 -22.81 1.94 15.89
CA ARG A 279 -23.12 1.70 14.48
C ARG A 279 -22.30 0.55 13.93
N SER A 280 -20.99 0.63 14.03
CA SER A 280 -20.07 -0.44 13.61
C SER A 280 -18.71 -0.28 14.26
N ILE A 281 -17.88 -1.30 14.10
CA ILE A 281 -16.46 -1.22 14.43
C ILE A 281 -15.64 -1.69 13.23
N LYS A 282 -14.71 -0.84 12.83
CA LYS A 282 -13.66 -1.19 11.87
C LYS A 282 -12.39 -1.56 12.60
N ILE A 283 -11.61 -2.41 11.97
CA ILE A 283 -10.39 -2.94 12.55
C ILE A 283 -9.24 -2.80 11.56
N HIS A 284 -8.06 -2.50 12.08
CA HIS A 284 -6.86 -2.57 11.30
C HIS A 284 -6.74 -3.95 10.59
N PRO A 285 -6.54 -4.00 9.27
CA PRO A 285 -6.55 -5.26 8.52
C PRO A 285 -5.66 -6.34 9.13
N LEU A 286 -4.49 -6.00 9.66
CA LEU A 286 -3.58 -7.00 10.23
C LEU A 286 -3.91 -7.51 11.64
N LEU A 287 -4.94 -7.00 12.32
CA LEU A 287 -5.40 -7.60 13.58
C LEU A 287 -6.25 -8.84 13.36
N SER A 288 -6.94 -8.92 12.22
CA SER A 288 -7.93 -9.95 11.90
C SER A 288 -7.67 -10.66 10.57
N CYS A 289 -7.11 -9.95 9.59
CA CYS A 289 -6.89 -10.47 8.25
C CYS A 289 -5.51 -11.10 8.15
N ARG A 290 -5.53 -12.32 7.64
CA ARG A 290 -4.33 -12.97 7.10
C ARG A 290 -3.81 -12.09 5.95
N PRO A 291 -2.49 -12.02 5.74
CA PRO A 291 -1.96 -11.41 4.52
C PRO A 291 -2.63 -12.08 3.32
N SER A 292 -3.18 -11.28 2.41
CA SER A 292 -3.80 -11.77 1.18
C SER A 292 -2.97 -11.30 -0.01
N PHE A 293 -2.91 -12.14 -1.05
CA PHE A 293 -2.17 -11.82 -2.26
C PHE A 293 -3.00 -12.17 -3.48
N ASP A 294 -3.21 -11.17 -4.35
CA ASP A 294 -3.92 -11.35 -5.60
C ASP A 294 -2.99 -11.95 -6.64
N ILE A 295 -3.20 -13.21 -7.00
CA ILE A 295 -2.38 -13.88 -8.00
C ILE A 295 -2.55 -13.28 -9.41
N SER A 296 -3.58 -12.45 -9.62
CA SER A 296 -3.78 -11.71 -10.86
C SER A 296 -2.89 -10.47 -10.97
N ASP A 297 -2.16 -10.09 -9.92
CA ASP A 297 -1.09 -9.10 -10.00
C ASP A 297 0.12 -9.61 -10.79
N PHE A 298 0.15 -10.90 -11.15
CA PHE A 298 1.09 -11.43 -12.12
C PHE A 298 0.50 -11.42 -13.54
N ASP A 299 1.36 -11.06 -14.50
CA ASP A 299 1.07 -11.09 -15.93
C ASP A 299 2.05 -12.03 -16.63
N GLU A 300 1.53 -13.15 -17.14
CA GLU A 300 2.33 -14.19 -17.77
C GLU A 300 3.07 -13.71 -19.03
N ARG A 301 2.58 -12.66 -19.71
CA ARG A 301 3.28 -12.03 -20.85
C ARG A 301 4.62 -11.45 -20.43
N GLY A 302 4.75 -11.07 -19.16
CA GLY A 302 5.97 -10.57 -18.59
C GLY A 302 6.91 -11.67 -18.11
N ASN A 303 6.50 -12.94 -18.02
CA ASN A 303 7.36 -14.01 -17.50
C ASN A 303 8.57 -14.24 -18.42
N LYS A 304 9.76 -14.44 -17.83
CA LYS A 304 10.99 -14.73 -18.60
C LYS A 304 11.98 -15.52 -17.76
N THR A 305 12.41 -16.68 -18.26
CA THR A 305 13.57 -17.40 -17.71
C THR A 305 14.82 -16.92 -18.44
N PHE A 306 15.80 -16.41 -17.69
CA PHE A 306 17.05 -15.93 -18.27
C PHE A 306 18.06 -17.08 -18.42
N PRO A 307 18.92 -17.03 -19.45
CA PRO A 307 19.96 -18.03 -19.66
C PRO A 307 20.95 -18.05 -18.48
N LYS A 308 21.72 -19.13 -18.36
CA LYS A 308 22.74 -19.28 -17.30
C LYS A 308 23.93 -18.32 -17.45
N TYR A 309 24.13 -17.75 -18.64
CA TYR A 309 25.24 -16.86 -18.95
C TYR A 309 24.73 -15.41 -19.03
N SER A 310 25.53 -14.48 -18.51
CA SER A 310 25.22 -13.05 -18.59
C SER A 310 25.41 -12.53 -20.01
N SER A 311 24.61 -11.55 -20.37
CA SER A 311 24.80 -10.75 -21.57
C SER A 311 24.50 -9.30 -21.26
N THR A 312 25.23 -8.38 -21.88
CA THR A 312 25.09 -6.94 -21.68
C THR A 312 24.42 -6.32 -22.89
N HIS A 313 23.42 -5.49 -22.64
CA HIS A 313 22.63 -4.80 -23.67
C HIS A 313 22.67 -3.29 -23.45
N GLN A 314 22.61 -2.52 -24.53
CA GLN A 314 22.45 -1.08 -24.46
C GLN A 314 20.95 -0.75 -24.44
N ILE A 315 20.47 -0.17 -23.35
CA ILE A 315 19.05 0.12 -23.14
C ILE A 315 18.83 1.61 -22.88
N GLY A 316 17.76 2.14 -23.43
CA GLY A 316 17.30 3.50 -23.21
C GLY A 316 16.86 4.16 -24.51
N PRO A 317 16.53 5.46 -24.48
CA PRO A 317 16.24 6.23 -25.66
C PRO A 317 17.45 6.28 -26.60
N PRO A 318 17.24 6.44 -27.92
CA PRO A 318 18.33 6.64 -28.87
C PRO A 318 19.28 7.75 -28.40
N LYS A 319 20.60 7.51 -28.52
CA LYS A 319 21.70 8.41 -28.09
C LYS A 319 21.85 8.60 -26.58
N ARG A 320 21.02 7.96 -25.76
CA ARG A 320 21.06 8.02 -24.30
C ARG A 320 21.03 6.61 -23.71
N THR A 321 21.67 5.64 -24.35
CA THR A 321 21.64 4.25 -23.88
C THR A 321 22.61 4.03 -22.73
N MET A 322 22.24 3.14 -21.80
CA MET A 322 23.08 2.67 -20.70
C MET A 322 23.28 1.15 -20.80
N PRO A 323 24.43 0.63 -20.35
CA PRO A 323 24.64 -0.81 -20.24
C PRO A 323 23.69 -1.40 -19.20
N TYR A 324 23.12 -2.56 -19.53
CA TYR A 324 22.26 -3.36 -18.67
C TYR A 324 22.68 -4.82 -18.76
N ILE A 325 22.93 -5.45 -17.62
CA ILE A 325 23.35 -6.86 -17.55
C ILE A 325 22.11 -7.72 -17.32
N GLN A 326 21.86 -8.67 -18.20
CA GLN A 326 20.76 -9.61 -18.03
C GLN A 326 20.97 -10.46 -16.75
N PRO A 327 19.91 -10.72 -15.97
CA PRO A 327 20.00 -11.45 -14.71
C PRO A 327 20.13 -12.95 -14.98
N ALA A 328 21.35 -13.39 -15.27
CA ALA A 328 21.65 -14.76 -15.64
C ALA A 328 21.21 -15.78 -14.57
N GLY A 329 20.47 -16.80 -14.99
CA GLY A 329 19.94 -17.86 -14.12
C GLY A 329 18.74 -17.46 -13.26
N TRP A 330 18.22 -16.24 -13.39
CA TRP A 330 17.00 -15.82 -12.72
C TRP A 330 15.75 -16.15 -13.55
N THR A 331 14.62 -16.35 -12.87
CA THR A 331 13.29 -16.38 -13.48
C THR A 331 12.52 -15.15 -13.06
N ARG A 332 11.99 -14.41 -14.04
CA ARG A 332 11.08 -13.29 -13.83
C ARG A 332 9.64 -13.76 -13.85
N TYR A 333 8.93 -13.37 -12.81
CA TYR A 333 7.47 -13.31 -12.80
C TYR A 333 7.05 -11.87 -13.10
N GLY A 334 6.37 -11.67 -14.23
CA GLY A 334 5.95 -10.35 -14.70
C GLY A 334 4.86 -9.78 -13.80
N LEU A 335 4.97 -8.52 -13.41
CA LEU A 335 3.92 -7.82 -12.67
C LEU A 335 2.90 -7.24 -13.65
N ARG A 336 1.62 -7.23 -13.27
CA ARG A 336 0.54 -6.57 -14.01
C ARG A 336 0.67 -5.07 -13.85
N VAL A 337 1.28 -4.43 -14.85
CA VAL A 337 1.60 -3.00 -14.85
C VAL A 337 1.06 -2.24 -16.05
N LEU A 338 0.48 -2.94 -17.02
CA LEU A 338 -0.11 -2.33 -18.21
C LEU A 338 -1.36 -1.52 -17.82
N GLY A 339 -1.44 -0.27 -18.28
CA GLY A 339 -2.49 0.67 -17.94
C GLY A 339 -2.47 1.15 -16.48
N LYS A 340 -1.45 0.79 -15.70
CA LYS A 340 -1.34 1.17 -14.28
C LYS A 340 -0.91 2.62 -14.09
N TYR A 341 -0.06 3.13 -14.98
CA TYR A 341 0.55 4.45 -14.86
C TYR A 341 -0.12 5.45 -15.82
N LYS A 342 -0.28 6.71 -15.37
CA LYS A 342 -1.02 7.75 -16.10
C LYS A 342 -0.39 8.15 -17.43
N ASP A 343 0.92 7.98 -17.57
CA ASP A 343 1.71 8.28 -18.76
C ASP A 343 1.79 7.10 -19.75
N GLY A 344 0.99 6.04 -19.52
CA GLY A 344 0.88 4.90 -20.41
C GLY A 344 1.99 3.86 -20.23
N ASP A 345 2.15 3.01 -21.24
CA ASP A 345 2.97 1.78 -21.16
C ASP A 345 4.23 1.84 -22.04
N THR A 346 4.50 2.96 -22.71
CA THR A 346 5.62 3.10 -23.66
C THR A 346 6.99 2.97 -22.99
N TRP A 347 7.07 3.12 -21.67
CA TRP A 347 8.26 2.84 -20.87
C TRP A 347 8.66 1.35 -20.87
N LEU A 348 7.72 0.45 -21.19
CA LEU A 348 7.94 -1.00 -21.36
C LEU A 348 8.30 -1.40 -22.80
N ASP A 349 8.19 -0.49 -23.77
CA ASP A 349 8.41 -0.79 -25.18
C ASP A 349 9.80 -1.42 -25.42
N PRO A 350 9.97 -2.12 -26.57
CA PRO A 350 11.24 -2.71 -26.95
C PRO A 350 12.42 -1.72 -26.91
N PHE A 351 13.62 -2.26 -26.75
CA PHE A 351 14.84 -1.46 -26.68
C PHE A 351 14.95 -0.52 -27.89
N LEU A 352 15.46 0.70 -27.66
CA LEU A 352 15.62 1.79 -28.64
C LEU A 352 14.36 2.57 -29.03
N HIS A 353 13.20 2.30 -28.41
CA HIS A 353 12.07 3.24 -28.49
C HIS A 353 12.40 4.56 -27.79
N SER A 354 11.96 5.71 -28.32
CA SER A 354 12.33 7.03 -27.77
C SER A 354 11.78 7.29 -26.37
N ALA A 355 10.69 6.61 -25.99
CA ALA A 355 10.10 6.68 -24.66
C ALA A 355 10.60 5.57 -23.73
N ASN A 356 11.57 4.75 -24.15
CA ASN A 356 11.99 3.60 -23.37
C ASN A 356 12.79 4.01 -22.12
N TRP A 357 12.45 3.41 -20.99
CA TRP A 357 13.14 3.62 -19.73
C TRP A 357 14.34 2.68 -19.56
N TYR A 358 15.33 3.07 -18.76
CA TYR A 358 16.44 2.18 -18.43
C TYR A 358 15.93 0.95 -17.66
N ARG A 359 16.63 -0.18 -17.77
CA ARG A 359 16.36 -1.36 -16.94
C ARG A 359 17.42 -1.48 -15.86
N ALA A 360 16.98 -1.84 -14.68
CA ALA A 360 17.85 -2.06 -13.53
C ALA A 360 17.16 -3.00 -12.53
N PHE A 361 17.79 -3.17 -11.39
CA PHE A 361 17.37 -4.06 -10.32
C PHE A 361 17.34 -3.30 -9.00
N HIS A 362 16.44 -3.71 -8.12
CA HIS A 362 16.36 -3.17 -6.77
C HIS A 362 16.29 -4.32 -5.77
N GLY A 363 17.29 -4.37 -4.88
CA GLY A 363 17.34 -5.31 -3.78
C GLY A 363 16.64 -4.74 -2.55
N THR A 364 15.91 -5.58 -1.83
CA THR A 364 15.10 -5.16 -0.69
C THR A 364 15.61 -5.69 0.65
N LYS A 365 16.71 -6.47 0.69
CA LYS A 365 17.20 -7.13 1.92
C LYS A 365 17.44 -6.20 3.11
N ASN A 366 17.84 -4.96 2.85
CA ASN A 366 18.14 -3.97 3.88
C ASN A 366 16.96 -3.05 4.18
N ALA A 367 15.78 -3.34 3.62
CA ALA A 367 14.56 -2.69 4.03
C ALA A 367 14.35 -2.94 5.53
N ARG A 368 13.98 -1.89 6.25
CA ARG A 368 13.49 -1.99 7.62
C ARG A 368 12.12 -1.33 7.69
N PRO A 369 11.33 -1.66 8.71
CA PRO A 369 9.96 -1.14 8.76
C PRO A 369 9.90 0.39 8.86
N GLU A 370 10.96 1.05 9.36
CA GLU A 370 11.07 2.51 9.31
C GLU A 370 11.04 3.09 7.89
N ASP A 371 11.53 2.37 6.88
CA ASP A 371 11.44 2.79 5.47
C ASP A 371 9.99 2.99 5.02
N PHE A 372 9.06 2.34 5.72
CA PHE A 372 7.64 2.40 5.44
C PHE A 372 6.85 3.30 6.41
N GLY A 373 7.53 4.00 7.34
CA GLY A 373 6.92 5.01 8.22
C GLY A 373 6.77 4.60 9.70
N ARG A 374 7.72 3.83 10.25
CA ARG A 374 7.68 3.29 11.63
C ARG A 374 8.92 3.68 12.43
N SER A 375 8.90 3.67 13.75
CA SER A 375 10.10 3.97 14.57
C SER A 375 10.21 3.20 15.89
N ASP A 376 9.31 2.27 16.17
CA ASP A 376 9.16 1.64 17.49
C ASP A 376 8.85 0.13 17.40
N GLY A 377 9.62 -0.67 18.14
CA GLY A 377 9.32 -2.08 18.43
C GLY A 377 10.28 -3.11 17.80
N TYR A 378 10.44 -4.26 18.45
CA TYR A 378 11.30 -5.38 18.06
C TYR A 378 10.73 -6.08 16.82
N ILE A 379 11.52 -6.16 15.74
CA ILE A 379 11.07 -6.60 14.42
C ILE A 379 11.81 -7.86 14.04
N ASP A 380 11.07 -8.92 13.72
CA ASP A 380 11.62 -10.04 12.97
C ASP A 380 11.96 -9.56 11.55
N GLY A 381 13.14 -8.98 11.38
CA GLY A 381 13.64 -8.43 10.11
C GLY A 381 13.82 -9.46 9.00
N ARG A 382 13.51 -10.75 9.25
CA ARG A 382 13.54 -11.80 8.23
C ARG A 382 12.57 -11.54 7.08
N ASN A 383 11.43 -10.89 7.34
CA ASN A 383 10.37 -10.71 6.33
C ASN A 383 10.29 -9.30 5.75
N THR A 384 10.94 -8.31 6.38
CA THR A 384 10.89 -6.91 5.92
C THR A 384 11.33 -6.66 4.47
N PRO A 385 12.34 -7.40 3.95
CA PRO A 385 12.70 -7.28 2.55
C PRO A 385 11.55 -7.56 1.59
N ILE A 386 10.57 -8.32 2.02
CA ILE A 386 9.53 -8.78 1.12
C ILE A 386 8.28 -7.91 1.26
N ASP A 387 7.97 -7.49 2.48
CA ASP A 387 7.02 -6.41 2.72
C ASP A 387 7.37 -5.19 1.86
N ALA A 388 8.66 -4.89 1.71
CA ALA A 388 9.15 -3.87 0.82
C ALA A 388 8.77 -4.11 -0.65
N MET A 389 8.94 -5.33 -1.17
CA MET A 389 8.63 -5.64 -2.58
C MET A 389 7.15 -5.43 -2.89
N LEU A 390 6.27 -5.84 -1.98
CA LEU A 390 4.83 -5.67 -2.16
C LEU A 390 4.41 -4.21 -1.99
N ASN A 391 4.92 -3.53 -0.96
CA ASN A 391 4.67 -2.10 -0.76
C ASN A 391 5.10 -1.28 -1.99
N ILE A 392 6.26 -1.62 -2.57
CA ILE A 392 6.77 -0.99 -3.80
C ILE A 392 5.84 -1.25 -4.99
N HIS A 393 5.34 -2.47 -5.17
CA HIS A 393 4.39 -2.74 -6.24
C HIS A 393 3.11 -1.90 -6.09
N GLN A 394 2.58 -1.77 -4.88
CA GLN A 394 1.28 -1.12 -4.66
C GLN A 394 1.35 0.39 -4.58
N ASN A 395 2.30 0.90 -3.80
CA ASN A 395 2.39 2.31 -3.43
C ASN A 395 3.55 3.04 -4.11
N GLY A 396 4.35 2.33 -4.91
CA GLY A 396 5.56 2.87 -5.51
C GLY A 396 6.75 2.88 -4.54
N PHE A 397 7.89 3.36 -5.04
CA PHE A 397 9.11 3.39 -4.24
C PHE A 397 9.09 4.49 -3.17
N LYS A 398 9.96 4.33 -2.17
CA LYS A 398 10.31 5.38 -1.20
C LYS A 398 11.80 5.69 -1.30
N LYS A 399 12.17 6.92 -0.95
CA LYS A 399 13.59 7.32 -0.92
C LYS A 399 14.32 6.50 0.14
N ALA A 400 15.57 6.14 -0.14
CA ALA A 400 16.42 5.42 0.79
C ALA A 400 16.67 6.26 2.06
N ARG A 401 16.65 5.61 3.24
CA ARG A 401 17.05 6.23 4.51
C ARG A 401 18.48 6.78 4.48
N PHE A 402 19.39 6.02 3.87
CA PHE A 402 20.79 6.40 3.75
C PHE A 402 21.04 6.92 2.34
N ALA A 403 21.56 8.13 2.25
CA ALA A 403 21.70 8.90 1.02
C ALA A 403 23.17 9.10 0.63
N VAL A 404 23.97 8.01 0.62
CA VAL A 404 25.43 8.05 0.35
C VAL A 404 25.77 8.78 -0.95
N TYR A 405 24.97 8.60 -2.00
CA TYR A 405 25.14 9.25 -3.31
C TYR A 405 24.08 10.35 -3.59
N GLY A 406 23.36 10.76 -2.54
CA GLY A 406 22.26 11.71 -2.58
C GLY A 406 20.89 11.08 -2.28
N PRO A 407 19.88 11.91 -2.01
CA PRO A 407 18.54 11.45 -1.68
C PRO A 407 17.86 10.86 -2.91
N GLY A 408 17.36 9.63 -2.81
CA GLY A 408 16.65 8.97 -3.91
C GLY A 408 16.46 7.48 -3.70
N VAL A 409 15.97 6.81 -4.73
CA VAL A 409 15.81 5.34 -4.79
C VAL A 409 17.05 4.76 -5.48
N TYR A 410 17.70 3.81 -4.81
CA TYR A 410 18.95 3.22 -5.30
C TYR A 410 18.64 1.98 -6.12
N CYS A 411 19.21 1.87 -7.30
CA CYS A 411 19.10 0.69 -8.16
C CYS A 411 20.42 0.42 -8.87
N SER A 412 20.56 -0.77 -9.46
CA SER A 412 21.77 -1.18 -10.16
C SER A 412 21.43 -1.76 -11.54
N PRO A 413 22.19 -1.45 -12.61
CA PRO A 413 22.08 -2.17 -13.88
C PRO A 413 22.72 -3.56 -13.85
N ASP A 414 23.47 -3.89 -12.79
CA ASP A 414 24.15 -5.16 -12.60
C ASP A 414 23.44 -6.00 -11.51
N PRO A 415 22.79 -7.11 -11.86
CA PRO A 415 22.15 -7.97 -10.88
C PRO A 415 23.17 -8.70 -9.99
N GLN A 416 24.40 -8.93 -10.47
CA GLN A 416 25.44 -9.59 -9.69
C GLN A 416 25.96 -8.68 -8.58
N TRP A 417 26.05 -7.38 -8.83
CA TRP A 417 26.40 -6.40 -7.81
C TRP A 417 25.44 -6.47 -6.61
N LEU A 418 24.12 -6.53 -6.84
CA LEU A 418 23.13 -6.68 -5.77
C LEU A 418 23.21 -8.05 -5.07
N GLU A 419 23.41 -9.12 -5.85
CA GLU A 419 23.53 -10.49 -5.34
C GLU A 419 24.74 -10.63 -4.40
N ASN A 420 25.88 -10.04 -4.75
CA ASN A 420 27.12 -10.11 -3.99
C ASN A 420 27.16 -9.11 -2.82
N SER A 421 26.49 -7.96 -2.94
CA SER A 421 26.53 -6.88 -1.95
C SER A 421 25.46 -6.99 -0.86
N TYR A 422 24.91 -8.20 -0.64
CA TYR A 422 23.93 -8.49 0.41
C TYR A 422 22.61 -7.68 0.32
N TYR A 423 22.21 -7.21 -0.86
CA TYR A 423 20.94 -6.48 -1.05
C TYR A 423 19.77 -7.37 -1.48
N VAL A 424 20.02 -8.63 -1.84
CA VAL A 424 19.01 -9.59 -2.29
C VAL A 424 18.42 -10.38 -1.12
N ALA A 425 17.08 -10.46 -1.07
CA ALA A 425 16.37 -11.20 -0.03
C ALA A 425 16.50 -12.71 -0.25
N THR A 426 16.57 -13.50 0.81
CA THR A 426 16.63 -14.97 0.72
C THR A 426 15.52 -15.60 1.55
N VAL A 427 14.84 -16.60 0.99
CA VAL A 427 13.84 -17.42 1.67
C VAL A 427 14.17 -18.89 1.54
N GLU A 428 13.83 -19.67 2.56
CA GLU A 428 13.98 -21.12 2.56
C GLU A 428 12.59 -21.76 2.62
N ILE A 429 12.34 -22.73 1.75
CA ILE A 429 11.09 -23.49 1.73
C ILE A 429 11.35 -24.98 1.59
N ASP A 430 10.48 -25.80 2.16
CA ASP A 430 10.47 -27.23 1.92
C ASP A 430 9.90 -27.53 0.53
N THR A 431 10.54 -28.43 -0.20
CA THR A 431 10.13 -28.84 -1.56
C THR A 431 10.10 -30.36 -1.66
N LYS A 432 9.56 -30.90 -2.77
CA LYS A 432 9.63 -32.33 -3.07
C LYS A 432 11.06 -32.88 -3.15
N GLN A 433 12.05 -32.01 -3.37
CA GLN A 433 13.48 -32.35 -3.47
C GLN A 433 14.24 -32.03 -2.18
N GLY A 434 13.51 -31.80 -1.08
CA GLY A 434 14.08 -31.33 0.18
C GLY A 434 14.07 -29.81 0.30
N LYS A 435 14.76 -29.32 1.31
CA LYS A 435 14.79 -27.89 1.66
C LYS A 435 15.67 -27.12 0.68
N LYS A 436 15.12 -26.05 0.10
CA LYS A 436 15.80 -25.20 -0.88
C LYS A 436 15.74 -23.73 -0.47
N LYS A 437 16.79 -22.99 -0.83
CA LYS A 437 16.89 -21.54 -0.64
C LYS A 437 16.69 -20.81 -1.96
N TYR A 438 16.00 -19.69 -1.91
CA TYR A 438 15.70 -18.85 -3.07
C TYR A 438 16.06 -17.41 -2.78
N LYS A 439 16.63 -16.76 -3.77
CA LYS A 439 16.96 -15.34 -3.80
C LYS A 439 15.85 -14.58 -4.53
N CYS A 440 15.47 -13.42 -4.00
CA CYS A 440 14.42 -12.56 -4.55
C CYS A 440 14.88 -11.09 -4.66
N MET A 441 14.56 -10.45 -5.79
CA MET A 441 14.74 -9.01 -6.00
C MET A 441 13.73 -8.46 -7.01
N LEU A 442 13.61 -7.14 -7.11
CA LEU A 442 12.76 -6.49 -8.11
C LEU A 442 13.54 -6.21 -9.38
N GLN A 443 12.88 -6.44 -10.52
CA GLN A 443 13.26 -5.85 -11.79
C GLN A 443 12.49 -4.55 -12.01
N ILE A 444 13.22 -3.49 -12.33
CA ILE A 444 12.68 -2.13 -12.35
C ILE A 444 13.01 -1.43 -13.66
N ALA A 445 12.17 -0.46 -14.02
CA ALA A 445 12.43 0.50 -15.07
C ALA A 445 12.64 1.88 -14.45
N ALA A 446 13.65 2.63 -14.91
CA ALA A 446 13.96 3.97 -14.41
C ALA A 446 13.90 5.00 -15.53
N ASN A 447 13.18 6.11 -15.28
CA ASN A 447 13.02 7.20 -16.22
C ASN A 447 14.40 7.83 -16.54
N PRO A 448 14.82 7.88 -17.81
CA PRO A 448 16.11 8.45 -18.21
C PRO A 448 16.35 9.89 -17.73
N ASP A 449 15.29 10.67 -17.54
CA ASP A 449 15.37 12.05 -17.05
C ASP A 449 15.41 12.16 -15.51
N GLY A 450 15.00 11.11 -14.80
CA GLY A 450 14.96 11.05 -13.33
C GLY A 450 16.18 10.39 -12.68
N VAL A 451 17.09 9.83 -13.48
CA VAL A 451 18.27 9.09 -12.99
C VAL A 451 19.50 9.99 -12.83
N LYS A 452 20.10 9.94 -11.65
CA LYS A 452 21.44 10.46 -11.36
C LYS A 452 22.43 9.29 -11.32
N PHE A 453 23.40 9.32 -12.22
CA PHE A 453 24.52 8.37 -12.21
C PHE A 453 25.53 8.76 -11.14
N THR A 454 26.04 7.76 -10.42
CA THR A 454 27.04 7.97 -9.38
C THR A 454 28.45 7.75 -9.93
N SER A 455 29.49 8.06 -9.15
CA SER A 455 30.87 7.72 -9.50
C SER A 455 31.10 6.20 -9.52
N GLU A 456 30.25 5.43 -8.84
CA GLU A 456 30.20 3.98 -8.93
C GLU A 456 29.23 3.59 -10.05
N SER A 457 29.75 3.06 -11.17
CA SER A 457 28.96 2.75 -12.37
C SER A 457 27.80 1.79 -12.13
N ASP A 458 27.91 0.98 -11.07
CA ASP A 458 26.94 -0.05 -10.71
C ASP A 458 25.80 0.47 -9.83
N ILE A 459 25.80 1.77 -9.47
CA ILE A 459 24.77 2.37 -8.62
C ILE A 459 24.18 3.60 -9.30
N TRP A 460 22.86 3.56 -9.44
CA TRP A 460 22.04 4.66 -9.93
C TRP A 460 21.14 5.17 -8.81
N VAL A 461 20.89 6.49 -8.80
CA VAL A 461 19.98 7.12 -7.85
C VAL A 461 18.85 7.79 -8.60
N VAL A 462 17.62 7.35 -8.39
CA VAL A 462 16.42 8.00 -8.95
C VAL A 462 15.86 8.98 -7.92
N SER A 463 15.87 10.28 -8.25
CA SER A 463 15.60 11.33 -7.27
C SER A 463 14.12 11.42 -6.87
N ASN A 464 13.22 11.24 -7.84
CA ASN A 464 11.77 11.18 -7.62
C ASN A 464 11.31 9.71 -7.67
N PRO A 465 10.65 9.19 -6.62
CA PRO A 465 10.14 7.82 -6.64
C PRO A 465 9.13 7.50 -7.75
N GLU A 466 8.50 8.51 -8.36
CA GLU A 466 7.59 8.32 -9.51
C GLU A 466 8.33 7.98 -10.82
N ASP A 467 9.63 8.27 -10.88
CA ASP A 467 10.52 8.03 -12.02
C ASP A 467 11.14 6.61 -11.99
N ILE A 468 10.63 5.73 -11.15
CA ILE A 468 11.07 4.33 -11.06
C ILE A 468 9.88 3.41 -10.81
N ARG A 469 9.83 2.30 -11.56
CA ARG A 469 8.67 1.40 -11.59
C ARG A 469 9.09 -0.06 -11.51
N PRO A 470 8.51 -0.87 -10.61
CA PRO A 470 8.71 -2.31 -10.63
C PRO A 470 7.87 -2.91 -11.77
N TYR A 471 8.40 -3.89 -12.49
CA TYR A 471 7.64 -4.61 -13.51
C TYR A 471 7.85 -6.13 -13.48
N GLY A 472 8.72 -6.62 -12.60
CA GLY A 472 8.90 -8.04 -12.39
C GLY A 472 9.51 -8.36 -11.04
N ILE A 473 9.19 -9.55 -10.53
CA ILE A 473 9.90 -10.17 -9.41
C ILE A 473 10.85 -11.20 -9.99
N LEU A 474 12.12 -11.11 -9.64
CA LEU A 474 13.14 -12.08 -10.03
C LEU A 474 13.35 -13.08 -8.89
N ILE A 475 13.30 -14.36 -9.23
CA ILE A 475 13.53 -15.48 -8.33
C ILE A 475 14.65 -16.35 -8.89
N LYS A 476 15.61 -16.73 -8.05
CA LYS A 476 16.72 -17.63 -8.39
C LYS A 476 16.94 -18.63 -7.26
N GLU A 477 17.18 -19.89 -7.58
CA GLU A 477 17.63 -20.89 -6.60
C GLU A 477 19.05 -20.53 -6.13
N ALA A 478 19.26 -20.47 -4.81
CA ALA A 478 20.39 -19.79 -4.17
C ALA A 478 21.72 -20.53 -4.24
#